data_AF-A0A9E2J4F8-F1
#
_entry.id   AF-A0A9E2J4F8-F1
#
_cell.length_a   1.000
_cell.length_b   1.000
_cell.length_c   1.000
_cell.angle_alpha   90.00
_cell.angle_beta   90.00
_cell.angle_gamma   90.00
#
_symmetry.space_group_name_H-M   'P 1'
#
loop_
_entity.id
_entity.type
_entity.pdbx_description
1 polymer ?
#
loop_
_entity_poly.entity_id
_entity_poly.type
_entity_poly.pdbx_seq_one_letter_code
_entity_poly.pdbx_strand_id
1 'polypeptide(L)'
;MKKQITIGTTTFMVFTLLLTLFFASSVNAQESQSSGKVIIEKYQLKTNAVKSLLVGIKSENRGLRNSAIFYAGQYKLEEAFDYLIEELQKEEDPGTKILIALSLYKIGDPIAIEYIKDMVSNESNPKVKHMFSAIYDEFVINSSITTVNK
;
A
#
# COMPACT_ATOMS: atom_id res chain seq x y z
N MET A 1 -60.80 -3.74 39.52
CA MET A 1 -59.94 -2.64 39.03
C MET A 1 -58.47 -3.07 39.08
N LYS A 2 -57.90 -3.60 37.99
CA LYS A 2 -56.46 -3.97 37.88
C LYS A 2 -55.97 -3.89 36.42
N LYS A 3 -56.04 -2.72 35.78
CA LYS A 3 -55.55 -2.54 34.38
C LYS A 3 -54.42 -1.52 34.22
N GLN A 4 -53.93 -0.91 35.30
CA GLN A 4 -52.94 0.17 35.21
C GLN A 4 -51.48 -0.26 35.41
N ILE A 5 -51.20 -1.47 35.94
CA ILE A 5 -49.82 -1.90 36.27
C ILE A 5 -49.09 -2.50 35.04
N THR A 6 -49.83 -3.05 34.07
CA THR A 6 -49.23 -3.76 32.92
C THR A 6 -48.66 -2.82 31.86
N ILE A 7 -49.20 -1.60 31.70
CA ILE A 7 -48.83 -0.67 30.61
C ILE A 7 -47.40 -0.15 30.79
N GLY A 8 -46.97 0.09 32.02
CA GLY A 8 -45.62 0.57 32.32
C GLY A 8 -44.55 -0.48 32.04
N THR A 9 -44.82 -1.75 32.34
CA THR A 9 -43.84 -2.84 32.12
C THR A 9 -43.71 -3.21 30.65
N THR A 10 -44.81 -3.23 29.88
CA THR A 10 -44.72 -3.42 28.42
C THR A 10 -44.04 -2.26 27.72
N THR A 11 -44.33 -1.02 28.11
CA THR A 11 -43.67 0.16 27.50
C THR A 11 -42.16 0.16 27.79
N PHE A 12 -41.76 -0.20 29.02
CA PHE A 12 -40.35 -0.34 29.37
C PHE A 12 -39.67 -1.47 28.59
N MET A 13 -40.33 -2.62 28.42
CA MET A 13 -39.80 -3.74 27.61
C MET A 13 -39.66 -3.39 26.12
N VAL A 14 -40.60 -2.63 25.56
CA VAL A 14 -40.53 -2.19 24.16
C VAL A 14 -39.41 -1.16 23.99
N PHE A 15 -39.23 -0.27 24.96
CA PHE A 15 -38.13 0.70 24.95
C PHE A 15 -36.75 0.04 25.05
N THR A 16 -36.58 -0.95 25.93
CA THR A 16 -35.32 -1.70 26.04
C THR A 16 -35.02 -2.52 24.78
N LEU A 17 -36.05 -3.10 24.14
CA LEU A 17 -35.89 -3.82 22.87
C LEU A 17 -35.50 -2.90 21.70
N LEU A 18 -36.06 -1.68 21.65
CA LEU A 18 -35.67 -0.69 20.64
C LEU A 18 -34.24 -0.18 20.87
N LEU A 19 -33.84 -0.01 22.13
CA LEU A 19 -32.50 0.43 22.50
C LEU A 19 -31.44 -0.59 22.06
N THR A 20 -31.68 -1.90 22.28
CA THR A 20 -30.73 -2.95 21.87
C THR A 20 -30.61 -3.08 20.36
N LEU A 21 -31.70 -2.87 19.61
CA LEU A 21 -31.67 -2.82 18.15
C LEU A 21 -30.85 -1.64 17.61
N PHE A 22 -30.87 -0.49 18.30
CA PHE A 22 -30.10 0.69 17.91
C PHE A 22 -28.58 0.54 18.17
N PHE A 23 -28.19 -0.15 19.25
CA PHE A 23 -26.79 -0.45 19.55
C PHE A 23 -26.24 -1.65 18.76
N ALA A 24 -27.07 -2.58 18.28
CA ALA A 24 -26.62 -3.70 17.46
C ALA A 24 -26.10 -3.26 16.07
N SER A 25 -26.56 -2.11 15.55
CA SER A 25 -26.10 -1.57 14.27
C SER A 25 -24.74 -0.86 14.30
N SER A 26 -24.19 -0.56 15.48
CA SER A 26 -22.91 0.17 15.61
C SER A 26 -21.71 -0.69 15.97
N VAL A 27 -21.87 -2.00 16.15
CA VAL A 27 -20.74 -2.94 16.18
C VAL A 27 -20.46 -3.39 14.76
N ASN A 28 -19.85 -2.52 13.97
CA ASN A 28 -19.28 -2.91 12.69
C ASN A 28 -17.75 -2.77 12.75
N ALA A 29 -17.12 -3.92 12.55
CA ALA A 29 -15.71 -4.14 12.26
C ALA A 29 -14.68 -3.66 13.30
N GLN A 30 -14.54 -4.40 14.40
CA GLN A 30 -13.17 -4.65 14.89
C GLN A 30 -12.54 -5.68 13.94
N GLU A 31 -11.98 -5.18 12.84
CA GLU A 31 -11.12 -5.97 11.96
C GLU A 31 -10.01 -6.57 12.82
N SER A 32 -9.96 -7.91 12.85
CA SER A 32 -8.97 -8.64 13.64
C SER A 32 -7.58 -8.24 13.15
N GLN A 33 -6.85 -7.50 13.97
CA GLN A 33 -5.43 -7.21 13.77
C GLN A 33 -4.66 -8.51 13.89
N SER A 34 -4.62 -9.28 12.79
CA SER A 34 -3.71 -10.39 12.62
C SER A 34 -2.31 -9.87 12.87
N SER A 35 -1.73 -10.27 13.99
CA SER A 35 -0.36 -9.94 14.41
C SER A 35 0.64 -10.78 13.61
N GLY A 36 0.45 -10.81 12.29
CA GLY A 36 1.32 -11.48 11.36
C GLY A 36 2.68 -10.80 11.29
N LYS A 37 3.66 -11.57 10.86
CA LYS A 37 4.99 -11.08 10.53
C LYS A 37 5.23 -11.39 9.06
N VAL A 38 5.60 -10.39 8.28
CA VAL A 38 6.03 -10.55 6.89
C VAL A 38 7.54 -10.77 6.92
N ILE A 39 7.98 -11.91 6.39
CA ILE A 39 9.38 -12.26 6.30
C ILE A 39 9.82 -11.95 4.86
N ILE A 40 10.56 -10.86 4.71
CA ILE A 40 11.39 -10.60 3.54
C ILE A 40 12.73 -11.26 3.83
N GLU A 41 13.40 -11.85 2.84
CA GLU A 41 14.70 -12.56 2.90
C GLU A 41 15.68 -12.12 4.02
N LYS A 42 15.80 -10.80 4.27
CA LYS A 42 16.66 -10.21 5.32
C LYS A 42 15.91 -9.52 6.48
N TYR A 43 14.61 -9.24 6.35
CA TYR A 43 13.86 -8.40 7.27
C TYR A 43 12.59 -9.08 7.79
N GLN A 44 12.36 -8.90 9.08
CA GLN A 44 11.20 -9.46 9.75
C GLN A 44 10.26 -8.32 10.18
N LEU A 45 9.41 -7.89 9.26
CA LEU A 45 8.51 -6.75 9.44
C LEU A 45 7.20 -7.19 10.10
N LYS A 46 6.68 -6.39 11.03
CA LYS A 46 5.32 -6.59 11.53
C LYS A 46 4.34 -6.26 10.40
N THR A 47 3.21 -6.98 10.30
CA THR A 47 2.16 -6.66 9.33
C THR A 47 1.74 -5.20 9.38
N ASN A 48 1.67 -4.60 10.57
CA ASN A 48 1.32 -3.18 10.72
C ASN A 48 2.38 -2.24 10.14
N ALA A 49 3.67 -2.62 10.19
CA ALA A 49 4.73 -1.82 9.57
C ALA A 49 4.60 -1.82 8.05
N VAL A 50 4.28 -2.98 7.46
CA VAL A 50 3.97 -3.11 6.03
C VAL A 50 2.78 -2.23 5.67
N LYS A 51 1.65 -2.37 6.39
CA LYS A 51 0.45 -1.53 6.18
C LYS A 51 0.77 -0.04 6.28
N SER A 52 1.56 0.38 7.28
CA SER A 52 1.98 1.77 7.43
C SER A 52 2.84 2.28 6.27
N LEU A 53 3.71 1.44 5.71
CA LEU A 53 4.48 1.80 4.50
C LEU A 53 3.55 1.97 3.29
N LEU A 54 2.61 1.04 3.07
CA LEU A 54 1.65 1.12 1.96
C LEU A 54 0.80 2.40 2.04
N VAL A 55 0.28 2.73 3.24
CA VAL A 55 -0.42 3.99 3.47
C VAL A 55 0.51 5.19 3.27
N GLY A 56 1.76 5.09 3.72
CA GLY A 56 2.77 6.12 3.57
C GLY A 56 3.07 6.49 2.12
N ILE A 57 3.10 5.51 1.20
CA ILE A 57 3.31 5.74 -0.25
C ILE A 57 2.25 6.69 -0.83
N LYS A 58 1.02 6.68 -0.31
CA LYS A 58 -0.06 7.56 -0.75
C LYS A 58 -0.18 8.86 0.06
N SER A 59 0.79 9.15 0.93
CA SER A 59 0.70 10.31 1.80
C SER A 59 0.84 11.62 1.03
N GLU A 60 0.00 12.61 1.38
CA GLU A 60 0.15 13.99 0.92
C GLU A 60 1.43 14.65 1.46
N ASN A 61 1.95 14.17 2.59
CA ASN A 61 3.24 14.62 3.10
C ASN A 61 4.36 14.01 2.24
N ARG A 62 4.94 14.83 1.36
CA ARG A 62 6.04 14.44 0.46
C ARG A 62 7.21 13.74 1.18
N GLY A 63 7.58 14.18 2.38
CA GLY A 63 8.67 13.58 3.14
C GLY A 63 8.34 12.16 3.60
N LEU A 64 7.12 11.96 4.13
CA LEU A 64 6.63 10.64 4.52
C LEU A 64 6.47 9.73 3.31
N ARG A 65 5.88 10.24 2.22
CA ARG A 65 5.73 9.52 0.95
C ARG A 65 7.06 9.03 0.41
N ASN A 66 8.05 9.92 0.27
CA ASN A 66 9.36 9.55 -0.25
C ASN A 66 10.06 8.55 0.67
N SER A 67 9.91 8.70 1.99
CA SER A 67 10.47 7.73 2.95
C SER A 67 9.82 6.36 2.80
N ALA A 68 8.50 6.30 2.65
CA ALA A 68 7.76 5.05 2.47
C ALA A 68 8.13 4.35 1.16
N ILE A 69 8.19 5.10 0.05
CA ILE A 69 8.64 4.61 -1.26
C ILE A 69 10.06 4.04 -1.17
N PHE A 70 10.98 4.78 -0.55
CA PHE A 70 12.36 4.34 -0.38
C PHE A 70 12.44 3.01 0.38
N TYR A 71 11.78 2.93 1.54
CA TYR A 71 11.83 1.73 2.38
C TYR A 71 11.11 0.53 1.75
N ALA A 72 10.03 0.75 1.00
CA ALA A 72 9.39 -0.33 0.22
C ALA A 72 10.39 -1.00 -0.73
N GLY A 73 11.20 -0.21 -1.45
CA GLY A 73 12.27 -0.72 -2.29
C GLY A 73 13.40 -1.40 -1.50
N GLN A 74 13.86 -0.80 -0.40
CA GLN A 74 14.93 -1.41 0.44
C GLN A 74 14.51 -2.76 1.02
N TYR A 75 13.23 -2.89 1.39
CA TYR A 75 12.66 -4.13 1.90
C TYR A 75 12.13 -5.04 0.80
N LYS A 76 12.34 -4.70 -0.48
CA LYS A 76 11.83 -5.48 -1.63
C LYS A 76 10.36 -5.92 -1.42
N LEU A 77 9.54 -5.00 -0.97
CA LEU A 77 8.17 -5.27 -0.55
C LEU A 77 7.29 -5.46 -1.78
N GLU A 78 7.04 -6.69 -2.20
CA GLU A 78 6.21 -7.03 -3.35
C GLU A 78 4.79 -6.45 -3.21
N GLU A 79 4.24 -6.41 -1.99
CA GLU A 79 2.92 -5.83 -1.70
C GLU A 79 2.83 -4.33 -2.00
N ALA A 80 3.96 -3.63 -2.19
CA ALA A 80 3.99 -2.22 -2.56
C ALA A 80 3.92 -1.99 -4.08
N PHE A 81 3.99 -3.04 -4.90
CA PHE A 81 4.09 -2.91 -6.36
C PHE A 81 2.99 -2.02 -6.94
N ASP A 82 1.72 -2.37 -6.73
CA ASP A 82 0.58 -1.62 -7.28
C ASP A 82 0.54 -0.18 -6.75
N TYR A 83 0.85 0.00 -5.46
CA TYR A 83 0.90 1.31 -4.83
C TYR A 83 1.93 2.23 -5.48
N LEU A 84 3.10 1.68 -5.82
CA LEU A 84 4.20 2.39 -6.48
C LEU A 84 3.88 2.71 -7.94
N ILE A 85 3.29 1.78 -8.69
CA ILE A 85 2.87 2.02 -10.08
C ILE A 85 1.85 3.15 -10.16
N GLU A 86 0.80 3.08 -9.34
CA GLU A 86 -0.21 4.13 -9.27
C GLU A 86 0.39 5.49 -8.82
N GLU A 87 1.36 5.49 -7.91
CA GLU A 87 2.02 6.73 -7.47
C GLU A 87 2.89 7.31 -8.61
N LEU A 88 3.57 6.46 -9.38
CA LEU A 88 4.40 6.89 -10.50
C LEU A 88 3.57 7.55 -11.61
N GLN A 89 2.34 7.09 -11.83
CA GLN A 89 1.43 7.62 -12.86
C GLN A 89 1.01 9.07 -12.64
N LYS A 90 0.94 9.51 -11.38
CA LYS A 90 0.44 10.84 -11.01
C LYS A 90 1.49 11.77 -10.40
N GLU A 91 2.68 11.26 -10.08
CA GLU A 91 3.75 12.06 -9.51
C GLU A 91 4.35 12.97 -10.58
N GLU A 92 4.61 14.22 -10.23
CA GLU A 92 5.14 15.24 -11.15
C GLU A 92 6.57 15.64 -10.78
N ASP A 93 6.96 15.47 -9.51
CA ASP A 93 8.32 15.77 -9.08
C ASP A 93 9.31 14.78 -9.71
N PRO A 94 10.28 15.26 -10.51
CA PRO A 94 11.25 14.41 -11.18
C PRO A 94 12.06 13.54 -10.22
N GLY A 95 12.38 14.07 -9.03
CA GLY A 95 13.14 13.34 -8.02
C GLY A 95 12.34 12.18 -7.43
N THR A 96 11.06 12.42 -7.12
CA THR A 96 10.17 11.37 -6.63
C THR A 96 9.87 10.32 -7.70
N LYS A 97 9.65 10.70 -8.98
CA LYS A 97 9.52 9.73 -10.10
C LYS A 97 10.71 8.76 -10.17
N ILE A 98 11.93 9.31 -10.13
CA ILE A 98 13.17 8.51 -10.13
C ILE A 98 13.24 7.60 -8.91
N LEU A 99 12.87 8.11 -7.73
CA LEU A 99 12.84 7.30 -6.50
C LEU A 99 11.86 6.12 -6.62
N ILE A 100 10.67 6.34 -7.17
CA ILE A 100 9.68 5.28 -7.37
C ILE A 100 10.22 4.21 -8.33
N ALA A 101 10.79 4.62 -9.47
CA ALA A 101 11.38 3.69 -10.44
C ALA A 101 12.54 2.88 -9.84
N LEU A 102 13.39 3.50 -9.03
CA LEU A 102 14.46 2.80 -8.30
C LEU A 102 13.92 1.81 -7.27
N SER A 103 12.82 2.14 -6.58
CA SER A 103 12.18 1.22 -5.64
C SER A 103 11.55 0.02 -6.34
N LEU A 104 10.87 0.23 -7.46
CA LEU A 104 10.34 -0.84 -8.33
C LEU A 104 11.46 -1.76 -8.83
N TYR A 105 12.57 -1.19 -9.31
CA TYR A 105 13.76 -1.96 -9.70
C TYR A 105 14.29 -2.84 -8.56
N LYS A 106 14.33 -2.32 -7.32
CA LYS A 106 14.81 -3.07 -6.16
C LYS A 106 13.90 -4.22 -5.76
N ILE A 107 12.58 -4.04 -5.91
CA ILE A 107 11.59 -5.11 -5.70
C ILE A 107 11.87 -6.24 -6.71
N GLY A 108 12.24 -5.91 -7.94
CA GLY A 108 12.78 -6.86 -8.92
C GLY A 108 11.72 -7.62 -9.71
N ASP A 109 10.47 -7.13 -9.71
CA ASP A 109 9.40 -7.66 -10.55
C ASP A 109 9.65 -7.28 -12.03
N PRO A 110 9.79 -8.25 -12.95
CA PRO A 110 9.95 -7.96 -14.38
C PRO A 110 8.85 -7.07 -14.97
N ILE A 111 7.62 -7.17 -14.47
CA ILE A 111 6.47 -6.36 -14.91
C ILE A 111 6.73 -4.88 -14.62
N ALA A 112 7.38 -4.56 -13.50
CA ALA A 112 7.73 -3.18 -13.13
C ALA A 112 8.64 -2.55 -14.18
N ILE A 113 9.53 -3.35 -14.75
CA ILE A 113 10.58 -2.89 -15.65
C ILE A 113 10.02 -2.63 -17.04
N GLU A 114 9.12 -3.50 -17.51
CA GLU A 114 8.35 -3.22 -18.74
C GLU A 114 7.55 -1.92 -18.58
N TYR A 115 6.94 -1.70 -17.41
CA TYR A 115 6.22 -0.45 -17.14
C TYR A 115 7.14 0.78 -17.19
N ILE A 116 8.33 0.71 -16.59
CA ILE A 116 9.33 1.80 -16.65
C ILE A 116 9.73 2.08 -18.09
N LYS A 117 9.93 1.04 -18.92
CA LYS A 117 10.27 1.17 -20.35
C LYS A 117 9.18 1.92 -21.11
N ASP A 118 7.91 1.59 -20.88
CA ASP A 118 6.79 2.25 -21.56
C ASP A 118 6.70 3.74 -21.18
N MET A 119 6.98 4.07 -19.93
CA MET A 119 6.99 5.45 -19.43
C MET A 119 8.09 6.31 -20.08
N VAL A 120 9.24 5.74 -20.48
CA VAL A 120 10.33 6.48 -21.18
C VAL A 120 9.83 7.16 -22.46
N SER A 121 8.87 6.56 -23.15
CA SER A 121 8.35 7.09 -24.42
C SER A 121 7.53 8.37 -24.24
N ASN A 122 6.84 8.49 -23.11
CA ASN A 122 5.95 9.61 -22.78
C ASN A 122 6.59 10.63 -21.82
N GLU A 123 7.78 10.36 -21.29
CA GLU A 123 8.46 11.25 -20.35
C GLU A 123 9.14 12.42 -21.08
N SER A 124 8.75 13.63 -20.69
CA SER A 124 9.25 14.88 -21.26
C SER A 124 10.50 15.40 -20.54
N ASN A 125 10.65 15.06 -19.25
CA ASN A 125 11.80 15.48 -18.46
C ASN A 125 13.04 14.66 -18.86
N PRO A 126 14.09 15.29 -19.43
CA PRO A 126 15.24 14.57 -19.95
C PRO A 126 16.01 13.81 -18.88
N LYS A 127 16.02 14.32 -17.64
CA LYS A 127 16.67 13.67 -16.51
C LYS A 127 15.92 12.41 -16.09
N VAL A 128 14.60 12.47 -15.99
CA VAL A 128 13.77 11.30 -15.66
C VAL A 128 13.90 10.25 -16.75
N LYS A 129 13.79 10.67 -18.02
CA LYS A 129 13.95 9.80 -19.18
C LYS A 129 15.28 9.05 -19.17
N HIS A 130 16.39 9.78 -18.98
CA HIS A 130 17.72 9.17 -18.90
C HIS A 130 17.83 8.17 -17.74
N MET A 131 17.32 8.52 -16.57
CA MET A 131 17.35 7.62 -15.41
C MET A 131 16.50 6.38 -15.61
N PHE A 132 15.32 6.49 -16.22
CA PHE A 132 14.46 5.35 -16.51
C PHE A 132 15.10 4.39 -17.51
N SER A 133 15.71 4.92 -18.57
CA SER A 133 16.52 4.13 -19.50
C SER A 133 17.65 3.39 -18.79
N ALA A 134 18.43 4.08 -17.94
CA ALA A 134 19.51 3.46 -17.21
C ALA A 134 19.04 2.34 -16.27
N ILE A 135 17.90 2.53 -15.60
CA ILE A 135 17.29 1.50 -14.73
C ILE A 135 16.85 0.28 -15.55
N TYR A 136 16.21 0.51 -16.70
CA TYR A 136 15.80 -0.57 -17.61
C TYR A 136 17.01 -1.36 -18.13
N ASP A 137 18.04 -0.66 -18.61
CA ASP A 137 19.25 -1.28 -19.16
C ASP A 137 19.96 -2.14 -18.10
N GLU A 138 20.11 -1.61 -16.89
CA GLU A 138 20.70 -2.32 -15.74
C GLU A 138 19.92 -3.60 -15.41
N PHE A 139 18.58 -3.54 -15.42
CA PHE A 139 17.75 -4.73 -15.18
C PHE A 139 17.93 -5.79 -16.27
N VAL A 140 17.94 -5.40 -17.54
CA VAL A 140 18.15 -6.32 -18.66
C VAL A 140 19.51 -7.00 -18.53
N ILE A 141 20.57 -6.25 -18.21
CA ILE A 141 21.92 -6.78 -17.99
C ILE A 141 21.90 -7.81 -16.85
N ASN A 142 21.35 -7.46 -15.70
CA ASN A 142 21.34 -8.34 -14.52
C ASN A 142 20.48 -9.60 -14.73
N SER A 143 19.38 -9.49 -15.46
CA SER A 143 18.52 -10.62 -15.83
C SER A 143 19.23 -11.58 -16.79
N SER A 144 20.01 -11.03 -17.73
CA SER A 144 20.81 -11.81 -18.68
C SER A 144 21.92 -12.60 -17.97
N ILE A 145 22.63 -11.96 -17.04
CA ILE A 145 23.71 -12.60 -16.25
C ILE A 145 23.18 -13.74 -15.37
N THR A 146 22.00 -13.55 -14.76
CA THR A 146 21.40 -14.57 -13.89
C THR A 146 21.00 -15.83 -14.65
N THR A 147 20.62 -15.68 -15.92
CA THR A 147 20.21 -16.82 -16.77
C THR A 147 21.41 -17.63 -17.30
N VAL A 148 22.60 -17.01 -17.42
CA VAL A 148 23.82 -17.68 -17.90
C VAL A 148 24.56 -18.45 -16.81
N ASN A 149 24.38 -18.10 -15.54
CA ASN A 149 25.09 -18.70 -14.40
C ASN A 149 24.33 -19.85 -13.70
N LYS A 150 23.26 -20.36 -14.32
CA LYS A 150 22.42 -21.44 -13.80
C LYS A 150 22.44 -22.62 -14.75
#